data_AF-A0AAU9Y1W5-F1
#
_entry.id   AF-A0AAU9Y1W5-F1
#
_cell.length_a   1.000
_cell.length_b   1.000
_cell.length_c   1.000
_cell.angle_alpha   90.00
_cell.angle_beta   90.00
_cell.angle_gamma   90.00
#
_symmetry.space_group_name_H-M   'P 1'
#
loop_
_entity.id
_entity.type
_entity.pdbx_description
1 polymer ?
#
loop_
_entity_poly.entity_id
_entity_poly.type
_entity_poly.pdbx_seq_one_letter_code
_entity_poly.pdbx_strand_id
1 'polypeptide(L)'
;MEGFCSFSAITGGKCGFSRGNTECIALNSCDGDIGLHLANHHLSRENVRERNLILARAGLLELSEEQIKNMTVCPAHRFSLGKYWQAPKTCQYPRHQGKKTAVTGTHVINFKLAREIKNIFGDATLVGSPICTTRRKKHNKEVAEKKDWLYPEEPKEKDPLQRCVCKVCVKAK
;
A
#
# COMPACT_ATOMS: atom_id res chain seq x y z
N MET A 1 3.52 -31.32 3.00
CA MET A 1 4.60 -30.36 3.20
C MET A 1 3.95 -29.02 3.53
N GLU A 2 4.00 -28.56 4.77
CA GLU A 2 3.48 -27.23 5.13
C GLU A 2 4.42 -26.18 4.56
N GLY A 3 4.17 -25.77 3.33
CA GLY A 3 4.92 -24.69 2.69
C GLY A 3 4.60 -23.37 3.38
N PHE A 4 5.58 -22.81 4.09
CA PHE A 4 5.51 -21.42 4.54
C PHE A 4 5.59 -20.51 3.29
N CYS A 5 4.59 -19.65 3.12
CA CYS A 5 4.64 -18.60 2.10
C CYS A 5 5.27 -17.34 2.70
N SER A 6 5.65 -16.39 1.85
CA SER A 6 6.31 -15.14 2.27
C SER A 6 5.50 -14.30 3.26
N PHE A 7 4.18 -14.51 3.36
CA PHE A 7 3.29 -13.75 4.24
C PHE A 7 3.17 -14.32 5.66
N SER A 8 3.58 -15.57 5.88
CA SER A 8 3.45 -16.23 7.19
C SER A 8 4.17 -15.49 8.32
N ALA A 9 5.38 -14.99 8.05
CA ALA A 9 6.16 -14.19 8.99
C ALA A 9 5.66 -12.74 9.15
N ILE A 10 4.81 -12.26 8.23
CA ILE A 10 4.45 -10.84 8.13
C ILE A 10 3.10 -10.58 8.79
N THR A 11 2.08 -11.37 8.45
CA THR A 11 0.70 -11.15 8.89
C THR A 11 0.32 -11.96 10.13
N GLY A 12 1.23 -12.78 10.67
CA GLY A 12 0.99 -13.64 11.83
C GLY A 12 -0.07 -14.74 11.61
N GLY A 13 -0.56 -14.89 10.39
CA GLY A 13 -1.55 -15.88 9.98
C GLY A 13 -0.90 -17.23 9.66
N LYS A 14 -1.63 -18.32 9.94
CA LYS A 14 -1.17 -19.66 9.57
C LYS A 14 -1.30 -19.86 8.06
N CYS A 15 -0.24 -20.38 7.43
CA CYS A 15 -0.36 -20.91 6.08
C CYS A 15 -1.37 -22.06 6.06
N GLY A 16 -2.06 -22.21 4.94
CA GLY A 16 -3.03 -23.28 4.80
C GLY A 16 -3.75 -23.27 3.47
N PHE A 17 -4.65 -24.23 3.38
CA PHE A 17 -5.47 -24.49 2.22
C PHE A 17 -6.69 -23.57 2.19
N SER A 18 -7.19 -23.25 1.00
CA SER A 18 -8.40 -22.46 0.84
C SER A 18 -9.06 -22.79 -0.48
N ARG A 19 -10.38 -23.00 -0.47
CA ARG A 19 -11.21 -23.29 -1.65
C ARG A 19 -10.68 -24.43 -2.54
N GLY A 20 -10.16 -25.49 -1.93
CA GLY A 20 -9.62 -26.66 -2.64
C GLY A 20 -8.20 -26.48 -3.18
N ASN A 21 -7.60 -25.29 -3.06
CA ASN A 21 -6.21 -25.08 -3.43
C ASN A 21 -5.28 -25.38 -2.26
N THR A 22 -4.21 -26.11 -2.54
CA THR A 22 -3.24 -26.55 -1.54
C THR A 22 -1.85 -25.93 -1.70
N GLU A 23 -1.49 -25.52 -2.92
CA GLU A 23 -0.14 -25.12 -3.26
C GLU A 23 0.08 -23.60 -3.16
N CYS A 24 1.28 -23.21 -2.74
CA CYS A 24 1.71 -21.83 -2.82
C CYS A 24 2.09 -21.48 -4.26
N ILE A 25 1.66 -20.31 -4.72
CA ILE A 25 1.99 -19.81 -6.06
C ILE A 25 2.86 -18.57 -5.95
N ALA A 26 3.56 -18.23 -7.05
CA ALA A 26 4.26 -16.95 -7.15
C ALA A 26 3.26 -15.79 -7.03
N LEU A 27 3.62 -14.76 -6.28
CA LEU A 27 2.77 -13.59 -6.08
C LEU A 27 2.46 -12.87 -7.40
N ASN A 28 3.40 -12.86 -8.34
CA ASN A 28 3.22 -12.30 -9.68
C ASN A 28 2.16 -13.01 -10.52
N SER A 29 1.83 -14.26 -10.20
CA SER A 29 0.75 -15.02 -10.84
C SER A 29 -0.64 -14.70 -10.27
N CYS A 30 -0.72 -13.82 -9.25
CA CYS A 30 -2.00 -13.35 -8.71
C CYS A 30 -2.53 -12.18 -9.53
N ASP A 31 -3.37 -12.48 -10.53
CA ASP A 31 -3.99 -11.50 -11.43
C ASP A 31 -5.53 -11.54 -11.43
N GLY A 32 -6.15 -12.18 -10.44
CA GLY A 32 -7.59 -12.39 -10.44
C GLY A 32 -8.37 -11.07 -10.51
N ASP A 33 -9.53 -11.11 -11.18
CA ASP A 33 -10.38 -9.92 -11.29
C ASP A 33 -10.90 -9.46 -9.92
N ILE A 34 -10.43 -8.28 -9.51
CA ILE A 34 -10.78 -7.61 -8.26
C ILE A 34 -11.69 -6.39 -8.46
N GLY A 35 -12.20 -6.11 -9.66
CA GLY A 35 -12.96 -4.90 -9.95
C GLY A 35 -14.19 -4.71 -9.04
N LEU A 36 -15.05 -5.74 -8.96
CA LEU A 36 -16.22 -5.74 -8.06
C LEU A 36 -15.81 -5.61 -6.59
N HIS A 37 -14.69 -6.24 -6.21
CA HIS A 37 -14.20 -6.18 -4.83
C HIS A 37 -13.71 -4.78 -4.47
N LEU A 38 -12.93 -4.14 -5.34
CA LEU A 38 -12.52 -2.76 -5.16
C LEU A 38 -13.74 -1.82 -5.06
N ALA A 39 -14.77 -2.02 -5.89
CA ALA A 39 -16.01 -1.24 -5.80
C ALA A 39 -16.72 -1.39 -4.44
N ASN A 40 -16.88 -2.64 -3.96
CA ASN A 40 -17.51 -2.93 -2.67
C ASN A 40 -16.74 -2.36 -1.47
N HIS A 41 -15.43 -2.18 -1.60
CA HIS A 41 -14.57 -1.58 -0.57
C HIS A 41 -14.27 -0.10 -0.80
N HIS A 42 -15.02 0.59 -1.67
CA HIS A 42 -14.84 2.01 -1.99
C HIS A 42 -13.45 2.39 -2.54
N LEU A 43 -12.82 1.46 -3.27
CA LEU A 43 -11.51 1.58 -3.92
C LEU A 43 -11.60 1.54 -5.44
N SER A 44 -12.77 1.76 -6.04
CA SER A 44 -12.97 1.68 -7.51
C SER A 44 -12.11 2.64 -8.32
N ARG A 45 -11.55 3.68 -7.69
CA ARG A 45 -10.62 4.64 -8.30
C ARG A 45 -9.17 4.15 -8.36
N GLU A 46 -8.84 3.08 -7.63
CA GLU A 46 -7.48 2.54 -7.57
C GLU A 46 -7.25 1.62 -8.76
N ASN A 47 -6.24 1.92 -9.57
CA ASN A 47 -5.82 1.05 -10.69
C ASN A 47 -4.74 0.07 -10.20
N VAL A 48 -5.18 -1.04 -9.61
CA VAL A 48 -4.28 -2.02 -8.97
C VAL A 48 -4.61 -3.45 -9.39
N ARG A 49 -3.60 -4.31 -9.42
CA ARG A 49 -3.74 -5.76 -9.63
C ARG A 49 -3.95 -6.48 -8.29
N GLU A 50 -4.40 -7.73 -8.32
CA GLU A 50 -4.59 -8.56 -7.10
C GLU A 50 -3.32 -8.62 -6.24
N ARG A 51 -2.15 -8.82 -6.85
CA ARG A 51 -0.85 -8.82 -6.15
C ARG A 51 -0.61 -7.54 -5.32
N ASN A 52 -0.94 -6.38 -5.90
CA ASN A 52 -0.70 -5.07 -5.25
C ASN A 52 -1.65 -4.90 -4.05
N LEU A 53 -2.90 -5.37 -4.18
CA LEU A 53 -3.86 -5.36 -3.09
C LEU A 53 -3.43 -6.26 -1.93
N ILE A 54 -2.91 -7.46 -2.24
CA ILE A 54 -2.38 -8.40 -1.23
C ILE A 54 -1.21 -7.76 -0.48
N LEU A 55 -0.24 -7.18 -1.20
CA LEU A 55 0.91 -6.49 -0.61
C LEU A 55 0.49 -5.33 0.28
N ALA A 56 -0.42 -4.48 -0.21
CA ALA A 56 -0.89 -3.33 0.55
C ALA A 56 -1.58 -3.73 1.86
N ARG A 57 -2.37 -4.81 1.82
CA ARG A 57 -3.02 -5.37 3.02
C ARG A 57 -2.04 -6.05 3.97
N ALA A 58 -0.95 -6.62 3.46
CA ALA A 58 0.16 -7.07 4.30
C ALA A 58 1.02 -5.93 4.87
N GLY A 59 0.76 -4.66 4.51
CA GLY A 59 1.58 -3.52 4.91
C GLY A 59 2.86 -3.32 4.10
N LEU A 60 3.00 -4.03 2.97
CA LEU A 60 4.19 -4.08 2.14
C LEU A 60 4.04 -3.18 0.90
N LEU A 61 3.82 -1.88 1.13
CA LEU A 61 3.53 -0.89 0.06
C LEU A 61 4.77 -0.42 -0.72
N GLU A 62 5.97 -0.67 -0.21
CA GLU A 62 7.24 -0.08 -0.70
C GLU A 62 8.29 -1.15 -1.05
N LEU A 63 7.86 -2.32 -1.54
CA LEU A 63 8.79 -3.34 -2.02
C LEU A 63 9.21 -3.10 -3.47
N SER A 64 10.45 -3.44 -3.80
CA SER A 64 10.92 -3.43 -5.19
C SER A 64 10.35 -4.61 -5.98
N GLU A 65 10.27 -4.48 -7.31
CA GLU A 65 9.79 -5.57 -8.18
C GLU A 65 10.66 -6.83 -8.06
N GLU A 66 11.95 -6.68 -7.78
CA GLU A 66 12.88 -7.80 -7.53
C GLU A 66 12.52 -8.57 -6.26
N GLN A 67 12.18 -7.87 -5.18
CA GLN A 67 11.70 -8.49 -3.95
C GLN A 67 10.38 -9.22 -4.19
N ILE A 68 9.45 -8.57 -4.90
CA ILE A 68 8.13 -9.13 -5.23
C ILE A 68 8.26 -10.40 -6.09
N LYS A 69 9.22 -10.44 -7.02
CA LYS A 69 9.44 -11.59 -7.93
C LYS A 69 9.69 -12.89 -7.19
N ASN A 70 10.36 -12.84 -6.05
CA ASN A 70 10.71 -14.02 -5.25
C ASN A 70 9.67 -14.34 -4.16
N MET A 71 8.57 -13.56 -4.07
CA MET A 71 7.53 -13.80 -3.08
C MET A 71 6.52 -14.85 -3.54
N THR A 72 6.11 -15.69 -2.59
CA THR A 72 5.04 -16.67 -2.76
C THR A 72 3.88 -16.38 -1.83
N VAL A 73 2.68 -16.77 -2.24
CA VAL A 73 1.47 -16.63 -1.43
C VAL A 73 0.74 -17.97 -1.38
N CYS A 74 0.34 -18.38 -0.18
CA CYS A 74 -0.48 -19.58 0.00
C CYS A 74 -1.97 -19.27 -0.25
N PRO A 75 -2.79 -20.30 -0.50
CA PRO A 75 -4.23 -20.12 -0.73
C PRO A 75 -4.94 -19.40 0.42
N ALA A 76 -4.60 -19.71 1.68
CA ALA A 76 -5.16 -19.03 2.84
C ALA A 76 -4.84 -17.54 2.87
N HIS A 77 -3.58 -17.14 2.67
CA HIS A 77 -3.18 -15.72 2.65
C HIS A 77 -3.72 -14.98 1.42
N ARG A 78 -3.75 -15.61 0.25
CA ARG A 78 -4.38 -15.03 -0.95
C ARG A 78 -5.86 -14.76 -0.70
N PHE A 79 -6.54 -15.68 -0.02
CA PHE A 79 -7.95 -15.50 0.36
C PHE A 79 -8.14 -14.37 1.38
N SER A 80 -7.32 -14.35 2.44
CA SER A 80 -7.45 -13.38 3.53
C SER A 80 -6.93 -11.98 3.17
N LEU A 81 -6.07 -11.83 2.17
CA LEU A 81 -5.53 -10.52 1.76
C LEU A 81 -6.06 -10.06 0.40
N GLY A 82 -6.55 -10.97 -0.43
CA GLY A 82 -7.05 -10.68 -1.78
C GLY A 82 -8.56 -10.42 -1.84
N LYS A 83 -9.19 -10.94 -2.90
CA LYS A 83 -10.59 -10.70 -3.26
C LYS A 83 -11.63 -11.10 -2.21
N TYR A 84 -11.29 -12.02 -1.30
CA TYR A 84 -12.27 -12.55 -0.35
C TYR A 84 -12.19 -11.92 1.04
N TRP A 85 -11.20 -11.06 1.27
CA TRP A 85 -11.08 -10.32 2.51
C TRP A 85 -12.34 -9.50 2.79
N GLN A 86 -12.75 -9.50 4.05
CA GLN A 86 -13.90 -8.76 4.53
C GLN A 86 -13.45 -7.62 5.43
N ALA A 87 -14.01 -6.44 5.19
CA ALA A 87 -13.68 -5.27 5.98
C ALA A 87 -14.23 -5.42 7.41
N PRO A 88 -13.43 -5.07 8.43
CA PRO A 88 -13.96 -4.89 9.77
C PRO A 88 -15.08 -3.86 9.78
N LYS A 89 -16.05 -3.99 10.69
CA LYS A 89 -17.16 -3.03 10.82
C LYS A 89 -16.75 -1.73 11.53
N THR A 90 -15.63 -1.75 12.25
CA THR A 90 -15.18 -0.65 13.12
C THR A 90 -13.97 0.06 12.55
N CYS A 91 -13.75 1.32 12.97
CA CYS A 91 -12.61 2.12 12.53
C CYS A 91 -11.27 1.44 12.82
N GLN A 92 -10.44 1.29 11.78
CA GLN A 92 -9.13 0.61 11.85
C GLN A 92 -7.93 1.56 11.97
N TYR A 93 -8.15 2.82 12.36
CA TYR A 93 -7.04 3.76 12.55
C TYR A 93 -6.21 3.41 13.81
N PRO A 94 -4.86 3.29 13.74
CA PRO A 94 -4.03 2.73 14.83
C PRO A 94 -4.14 3.43 16.18
N ARG A 95 -4.43 4.74 16.19
CA ARG A 95 -4.62 5.53 17.42
C ARG A 95 -6.06 5.98 17.65
N HIS A 96 -7.01 5.09 17.37
CA HIS A 96 -8.42 5.37 17.66
C HIS A 96 -8.68 5.45 19.17
N GLN A 97 -8.84 6.67 19.69
CA GLN A 97 -9.31 6.89 21.06
C GLN A 97 -10.84 6.84 21.14
N GLY A 98 -11.37 6.26 22.21
CA GLY A 98 -12.81 6.12 22.46
C GLY A 98 -13.41 4.81 21.92
N LYS A 99 -14.72 4.64 22.13
CA LYS A 99 -15.46 3.42 21.78
C LYS A 99 -15.43 3.20 20.26
N LYS A 100 -14.97 2.02 19.83
CA LYS A 100 -15.01 1.60 18.42
C LYS A 100 -16.44 1.23 18.05
N THR A 101 -17.17 2.17 17.45
CA THR A 101 -18.50 1.91 16.90
C THR A 101 -18.40 1.45 15.44
N ALA A 102 -19.48 0.87 14.94
CA ALA A 102 -19.60 0.57 13.52
C ALA A 102 -19.50 1.87 12.69
N VAL A 103 -18.71 1.84 11.63
CA VAL A 103 -18.58 2.96 10.69
C VAL A 103 -19.55 2.71 9.54
N THR A 104 -20.49 3.63 9.34
CA THR A 104 -21.54 3.53 8.31
C THR A 104 -21.24 4.36 7.05
N GLY A 105 -20.11 5.06 7.02
CA GLY A 105 -19.71 5.92 5.90
C GLY A 105 -18.87 5.21 4.84
N THR A 106 -18.72 5.86 3.68
CA THR A 106 -17.90 5.38 2.54
C THR A 106 -16.40 5.64 2.69
N HIS A 107 -15.98 6.18 3.85
CA HIS A 107 -14.60 6.55 4.09
C HIS A 107 -13.78 5.33 4.46
N VAL A 108 -12.85 4.98 3.59
CA VAL A 108 -11.95 3.84 3.74
C VAL A 108 -10.49 4.27 3.71
N ILE A 109 -9.63 3.40 4.24
CA ILE A 109 -8.19 3.50 4.11
C ILE A 109 -7.81 3.08 2.70
N ASN A 110 -7.45 4.05 1.87
CA ASN A 110 -6.91 3.81 0.53
C ASN A 110 -5.38 3.59 0.57
N PHE A 111 -4.76 3.34 -0.58
CA PHE A 111 -3.31 3.04 -0.66
C PHE A 111 -2.45 4.19 -0.15
N LYS A 112 -2.80 5.43 -0.51
CA LYS A 112 -2.12 6.64 -0.03
C LYS A 112 -2.21 6.74 1.49
N LEU A 113 -3.42 6.65 2.04
CA LEU A 113 -3.65 6.75 3.49
C LEU A 113 -2.96 5.64 4.26
N ALA A 114 -2.97 4.41 3.73
CA ALA A 114 -2.24 3.29 4.35
C ALA A 114 -0.73 3.56 4.44
N ARG A 115 -0.14 4.17 3.40
CA ARG A 115 1.27 4.58 3.40
C ARG A 115 1.52 5.69 4.42
N GLU A 116 0.70 6.73 4.42
CA GLU A 116 0.80 7.83 5.38
C GLU A 116 0.69 7.33 6.83
N ILE A 117 -0.27 6.43 7.11
CA ILE A 117 -0.44 5.80 8.43
C ILE A 117 0.81 5.00 8.81
N LYS A 118 1.33 4.17 7.90
CA LYS A 118 2.55 3.39 8.15
C LYS A 118 3.75 4.30 8.45
N ASN A 119 3.90 5.41 7.72
CA ASN A 119 5.01 6.34 7.92
C ASN A 119 4.88 7.13 9.23
N ILE A 120 3.66 7.46 9.66
CA ILE A 120 3.43 8.24 10.88
C ILE A 120 3.48 7.36 12.13
N PHE A 121 2.93 6.14 12.09
CA PHE A 121 2.75 5.29 13.27
C PHE A 121 3.66 4.06 13.31
N GLY A 122 4.25 3.66 12.18
CA GLY A 122 4.94 2.37 12.04
C GLY A 122 4.00 1.17 11.84
N ASP A 123 2.68 1.37 12.06
CA ASP A 123 1.69 0.31 12.01
C ASP A 123 1.11 0.13 10.60
N ALA A 124 1.09 -1.11 10.12
CA ALA A 124 0.40 -1.47 8.89
C ALA A 124 -1.12 -1.47 9.09
N THR A 125 -1.85 -0.85 8.17
CA THR A 125 -3.31 -0.92 8.12
C THR A 125 -3.80 -1.55 6.82
N LEU A 126 -4.83 -2.38 6.93
CA LEU A 126 -5.41 -3.09 5.80
C LEU A 126 -6.18 -2.12 4.89
N VAL A 127 -5.74 -1.99 3.65
CA VAL A 127 -6.44 -1.19 2.62
C VAL A 127 -7.87 -1.70 2.40
N GLY A 128 -8.80 -0.75 2.29
CA GLY A 128 -10.25 -0.98 2.23
C GLY A 128 -10.93 -0.98 3.61
N SER A 129 -10.17 -0.92 4.70
CA SER A 129 -10.75 -0.85 6.05
C SER A 129 -11.44 0.48 6.28
N PRO A 130 -12.54 0.52 7.05
CA PRO A 130 -13.23 1.77 7.32
C PRO A 130 -12.43 2.68 8.26
N ILE A 131 -12.56 3.98 8.03
CA ILE A 131 -12.03 5.05 8.89
C ILE A 131 -13.17 6.00 9.24
N CYS A 132 -13.32 6.31 10.53
CA CYS A 132 -14.34 7.28 10.96
C CYS A 132 -13.96 8.70 10.54
N THR A 133 -14.98 9.54 10.30
CA THR A 133 -14.83 10.93 9.82
C THR A 133 -13.91 11.76 10.71
N THR A 134 -14.02 11.62 12.03
CA THR A 134 -13.17 12.32 13.01
C THR A 134 -11.69 11.99 12.84
N ARG A 135 -11.35 10.70 12.68
CA ARG A 135 -9.94 10.29 12.52
C ARG A 135 -9.40 10.68 11.15
N ARG A 136 -10.22 10.61 10.11
CA ARG A 136 -9.85 11.10 8.78
C ARG A 136 -9.51 12.60 8.79
N LYS A 137 -10.35 13.43 9.42
CA LYS A 137 -10.10 14.88 9.54
C LYS A 137 -8.82 15.15 10.33
N LYS A 138 -8.59 14.44 11.43
CA LYS A 138 -7.38 14.58 12.24
C LYS A 138 -6.12 14.20 11.45
N HIS A 139 -6.16 13.06 10.75
CA HIS A 139 -5.05 12.61 9.91
C HIS A 139 -4.69 13.64 8.84
N ASN A 140 -5.68 14.17 8.13
CA ASN A 140 -5.45 15.20 7.12
C ASN A 140 -4.77 16.45 7.69
N LYS A 141 -5.11 16.84 8.92
CA LYS A 141 -4.45 17.95 9.63
C LYS A 141 -3.00 17.60 9.98
N GLU A 142 -2.76 16.41 10.55
CA GLU A 142 -1.41 15.93 10.88
C GLU A 142 -0.51 15.83 9.64
N VAL A 143 -1.04 15.37 8.50
CA VAL A 143 -0.32 15.33 7.22
C VAL A 143 -0.05 16.73 6.69
N ALA A 144 -1.03 17.65 6.76
CA ALA A 144 -0.85 19.03 6.32
C ALA A 144 0.24 19.76 7.11
N GLU A 145 0.34 19.51 8.42
CA GLU A 145 1.36 20.06 9.32
C GLU A 145 2.75 19.43 9.10
N LYS A 146 2.82 18.20 8.58
CA LYS A 146 4.05 17.42 8.39
C LYS A 146 4.48 17.27 6.93
N LYS A 147 3.95 18.08 6.02
CA LYS A 147 4.17 17.95 4.56
C LYS A 147 5.65 17.86 4.17
N ASP A 148 6.52 18.62 4.83
CA ASP A 148 7.96 18.67 4.52
C ASP A 148 8.70 17.35 4.73
N TRP A 149 8.22 16.47 5.63
CA TRP A 149 8.87 15.18 5.92
C TRP A 149 8.24 14.00 5.17
N LEU A 150 6.95 14.09 4.84
CA LEU A 150 6.19 12.98 4.27
C LEU A 150 6.38 12.85 2.76
N TYR A 151 6.70 13.95 2.09
CA TYR A 151 7.01 14.02 0.67
C TYR A 151 8.19 14.98 0.49
N PRO A 152 9.44 14.51 0.65
CA PRO A 152 10.59 15.32 0.30
C PRO A 152 10.41 15.77 -1.15
N GLU A 153 10.41 17.08 -1.42
CA GLU A 153 10.39 17.55 -2.81
C GLU A 153 11.60 16.94 -3.51
N GLU A 154 11.37 16.26 -4.64
CA GLU A 154 12.46 15.83 -5.49
C GLU A 154 13.31 17.08 -5.82
N PRO A 155 14.65 16.97 -5.81
CA PRO A 155 15.50 18.10 -6.13
C PRO A 155 15.05 18.68 -7.48
N LYS A 156 14.52 19.91 -7.45
CA LYS A 156 14.22 20.66 -8.67
C LYS A 156 15.52 20.74 -9.44
N GLU A 157 15.63 19.95 -10.50
CA GLU A 157 16.74 20.02 -11.44
C GLU A 157 16.71 21.44 -12.03
N LYS A 158 17.61 22.30 -11.53
CA LYS A 158 17.67 23.70 -11.94
C LYS A 158 18.43 23.78 -13.26
N ASP A 159 17.63 23.95 -14.31
CA ASP A 159 17.78 24.82 -15.49
C ASP A 159 19.00 24.64 -16.45
N PRO A 160 18.74 24.48 -17.77
CA PRO A 160 19.73 24.24 -18.82
C PRO A 160 20.40 25.53 -19.34
N LEU A 161 21.48 26.02 -18.72
CA LEU A 161 22.35 27.03 -19.36
C LEU A 161 23.82 26.87 -18.95
N GLN A 162 24.56 26.03 -19.69
CA GLN A 162 25.99 26.28 -19.89
C GLN A 162 26.36 26.13 -21.37
N ARG A 163 25.73 27.01 -22.17
CA ARG A 163 26.26 27.41 -23.46
C ARG A 163 27.42 28.38 -23.21
N CYS A 164 28.60 27.86 -22.85
CA CYS A 164 29.83 28.65 -22.97
C CYS A 164 30.28 28.62 -24.43
N VAL A 165 29.79 29.60 -25.20
CA VAL A 165 30.42 29.98 -26.47
C VAL A 165 31.70 30.76 -26.11
N CYS A 166 32.86 30.11 -26.15
CA CYS A 166 34.12 30.84 -26.26
C CYS A 166 34.51 30.88 -27.74
N LYS A 167 34.12 31.96 -28.42
CA LYS A 167 34.67 32.35 -29.71
C LYS A 167 35.66 33.50 -29.47
N VAL A 168 36.89 33.32 -29.99
CA VAL A 168 37.87 34.35 -30.43
C VAL A 168 38.76 34.92 -29.27
N CYS A 169 40.11 35.00 -29.32
CA CYS A 169 41.10 35.25 -30.38
C CYS A 169 42.56 34.88 -29.98
N VAL A 170 43.35 34.31 -30.91
CA VAL A 170 44.77 34.57 -31.30
C VAL A 170 45.86 34.86 -30.23
N LYS A 171 46.93 34.03 -30.20
CA LYS A 171 48.31 34.50 -30.46
C LYS A 171 49.32 33.38 -30.80
N ALA A 172 50.20 33.71 -31.74
CA ALA A 172 51.19 32.89 -32.42
C ALA A 172 52.43 32.55 -31.59
N LYS A 173 53.09 31.44 -31.96
CA LYS A 173 54.53 31.37 -32.26
C LYS A 173 54.81 30.15 -33.14
#